data_AF-A0A2E6LSL4-F1
#
_entry.id   AF-A0A2E6LSL4-F1
#
_cell.length_a   1.000
_cell.length_b   1.000
_cell.length_c   1.000
_cell.angle_alpha   90.00
_cell.angle_beta   90.00
_cell.angle_gamma   90.00
#
_symmetry.space_group_name_H-M   'P 1'
#
loop_
_entity.id
_entity.type
_entity.pdbx_description
1 polymer ?
#
loop_
_entity_poly.entity_id
_entity_poly.type
_entity_poly.pdbx_seq_one_letter_code
_entity_poly.pdbx_strand_id
1 'polypeptide(L)'
;MLWVGGGLVLAAVLAAVWLLGLQPRPPDTTEPSIFEPGAADVDYCRPAALDGAGPAADDIPKAYTPGCGWARWPGPVLASCREPLSAGARDLRGLWRSTDPSRPHVERIEQCGDRMVVTTAGIIHDFRTDGTLARGADDVEPPRCLRIRAAVSWRDDGVLAFRPFGLPWTVVTRRLEGDRLVWTYPGQEPMTMTRICRLSEAGISP
;
A
#
# COMPACT_ATOMS: atom_id res chain seq x y z
N MET A 1 20.03 -21.65 36.61
CA MET A 1 18.57 -21.51 36.42
C MET A 1 18.27 -20.15 35.79
N LEU A 2 18.46 -19.98 34.48
CA LEU A 2 18.15 -18.71 33.77
C LEU A 2 17.77 -18.92 32.27
N TRP A 3 17.48 -20.15 31.85
CA TRP A 3 17.23 -20.50 30.43
C TRP A 3 15.79 -20.94 30.12
N VAL A 4 14.88 -20.95 31.10
CA VAL A 4 13.46 -21.33 30.88
C VAL A 4 12.61 -20.10 30.51
N GLY A 5 12.99 -18.90 30.96
CA GLY A 5 12.23 -17.67 30.71
C GLY A 5 12.26 -17.20 29.26
N GLY A 6 13.39 -17.34 28.56
CA GLY A 6 13.53 -16.87 27.18
C GLY A 6 12.65 -17.63 26.18
N GLY A 7 12.53 -18.95 26.33
CA GLY A 7 11.70 -19.78 25.45
C GLY A 7 10.19 -19.51 25.62
N LEU A 8 9.73 -19.32 26.86
CA LEU A 8 8.34 -18.98 27.15
C LEU A 8 7.96 -17.58 26.65
N VAL A 9 8.85 -16.60 26.81
CA VAL A 9 8.64 -15.24 26.28
C VAL A 9 8.59 -15.26 24.75
N LEU A 10 9.50 -15.97 24.09
CA LEU A 10 9.47 -16.10 22.63
C LEU A 10 8.21 -16.80 22.13
N ALA A 11 7.80 -17.90 22.78
CA ALA A 11 6.57 -18.60 22.43
C ALA A 11 5.33 -17.72 22.62
N ALA A 12 5.27 -16.93 23.69
CA ALA A 12 4.18 -15.98 23.94
C ALA A 12 4.14 -14.85 22.90
N VAL A 13 5.30 -14.32 22.48
CA VAL A 13 5.39 -13.32 21.41
C VAL A 13 4.93 -13.89 20.08
N LEU A 14 5.38 -15.09 19.71
CA LEU A 14 4.96 -15.76 18.49
C LEU A 14 3.45 -16.07 18.49
N ALA A 15 2.92 -16.53 19.63
CA ALA A 15 1.50 -16.77 19.80
C ALA A 15 0.69 -15.46 19.69
N ALA A 16 1.17 -14.36 20.27
CA ALA A 16 0.51 -13.06 20.17
C ALA A 16 0.50 -12.53 18.72
N VAL A 17 1.63 -12.63 18.01
CA VAL A 17 1.71 -12.27 16.57
C VAL A 17 0.77 -13.15 15.73
N TRP A 18 0.70 -14.44 16.03
CA TRP A 18 -0.21 -15.37 15.37
C TRP A 18 -1.68 -15.03 15.64
N LEU A 19 -2.05 -14.74 16.89
CA LEU A 19 -3.39 -14.32 17.28
C LEU A 19 -3.81 -12.99 16.64
N LEU A 20 -2.87 -12.07 16.41
CA LEU A 20 -3.12 -10.82 15.68
C LEU A 20 -3.49 -11.07 14.21
N GLY A 21 -2.89 -12.08 13.57
CA GLY A 21 -3.23 -12.51 12.22
C GLY A 21 -4.58 -13.21 12.11
N LEU A 22 -5.12 -13.75 13.21
CA LEU A 22 -6.44 -14.39 13.28
C LEU A 22 -7.60 -13.43 13.60
N GLN A 23 -7.30 -12.18 13.95
CA GLN A 23 -8.34 -11.20 14.22
C GLN A 23 -9.19 -10.97 12.96
N PRO A 24 -10.54 -10.83 13.10
CA PRO A 24 -11.40 -10.59 11.96
C PRO A 24 -11.00 -9.30 11.23
N ARG A 25 -11.25 -9.28 9.93
CA ARG A 25 -10.98 -8.12 9.10
C ARG A 25 -11.88 -6.95 9.50
N PRO A 26 -11.43 -5.70 9.34
CA PRO A 26 -12.34 -4.57 9.31
C PRO A 26 -13.45 -4.82 8.26
N PRO A 27 -14.67 -4.33 8.49
CA PRO A 27 -15.71 -4.31 7.46
C PRO A 27 -15.18 -3.62 6.20
N ASP A 28 -15.48 -4.20 5.04
CA ASP A 28 -15.12 -3.60 3.75
C ASP A 28 -16.02 -2.39 3.49
N THR A 29 -15.45 -1.20 3.58
CA THR A 29 -16.13 0.07 3.27
C THR A 29 -15.78 0.61 1.88
N THR A 30 -15.20 -0.22 1.01
CA THR A 30 -14.80 0.21 -0.34
C THR A 30 -16.04 0.59 -1.15
N GLU A 31 -16.00 1.76 -1.78
CA GLU A 31 -17.05 2.18 -2.71
C GLU A 31 -17.18 1.18 -3.87
N PRO A 32 -18.39 0.63 -4.14
CA PRO A 32 -18.56 -0.40 -5.16
C PRO A 32 -18.11 0.01 -6.57
N SER A 33 -18.18 1.30 -6.89
CA SER A 33 -17.74 1.86 -8.17
C SER A 33 -16.24 1.65 -8.43
N ILE A 34 -15.45 1.41 -7.39
CA ILE A 34 -14.02 1.06 -7.50
C ILE A 34 -13.82 -0.26 -8.27
N PHE A 35 -14.81 -1.14 -8.36
CA PHE A 35 -14.71 -2.40 -9.09
C PHE A 35 -15.42 -2.39 -10.45
N GLU A 36 -15.99 -1.25 -10.85
CA GLU A 36 -16.62 -1.09 -12.15
C GLU A 36 -15.59 -1.14 -13.30
N PRO A 37 -16.00 -1.52 -14.53
CA PRO A 37 -15.13 -1.47 -15.70
C PRO A 37 -14.58 -0.05 -15.98
N GLY A 38 -13.40 0.04 -16.58
CA GLY A 38 -12.80 1.32 -17.04
C GLY A 38 -11.55 1.75 -16.27
N ALA A 39 -11.23 1.10 -15.16
CA ALA A 39 -9.97 1.33 -14.42
C ALA A 39 -8.70 1.12 -15.26
N ALA A 40 -8.79 0.25 -16.28
CA ALA A 40 -7.69 -0.03 -17.20
C ALA A 40 -7.41 1.10 -18.19
N ASP A 41 -8.39 1.99 -18.42
CA ASP A 41 -8.31 3.08 -19.40
C ASP A 41 -7.80 4.39 -18.80
N VAL A 42 -7.59 4.43 -17.48
CA VAL A 42 -7.07 5.59 -16.76
C VAL A 42 -5.65 5.95 -17.24
N ASP A 43 -5.41 7.24 -17.51
CA ASP A 43 -4.09 7.79 -17.79
C ASP A 43 -3.39 8.20 -16.49
N TYR A 44 -2.54 7.32 -15.97
CA TYR A 44 -1.80 7.50 -14.72
C TYR A 44 -0.65 8.52 -14.81
N CYS A 45 -0.34 9.01 -16.02
CA CYS A 45 0.61 10.11 -16.21
C CYS A 45 -0.04 11.48 -16.06
N ARG A 46 -1.36 11.54 -15.84
CA ARG A 46 -2.12 12.77 -15.59
C ARG A 46 -2.84 12.70 -14.24
N PRO A 47 -2.11 12.61 -13.12
CA PRO A 47 -2.74 12.58 -11.80
C PRO A 47 -3.52 13.87 -11.55
N ALA A 48 -4.58 13.77 -10.74
CA ALA A 48 -5.36 14.93 -10.30
C ALA A 48 -4.45 15.97 -9.62
N ALA A 49 -4.72 17.25 -9.86
CA ALA A 49 -4.06 18.33 -9.13
C ALA A 49 -4.46 18.27 -7.65
N LEU A 50 -3.50 18.42 -6.75
CA LEU A 50 -3.71 18.48 -5.30
C LEU A 50 -3.65 19.94 -4.83
N ASP A 51 -4.62 20.73 -5.29
CA ASP A 51 -4.71 22.18 -5.13
C ASP A 51 -5.62 22.63 -3.97
N GLY A 52 -6.20 21.67 -3.25
CA GLY A 52 -7.18 21.89 -2.19
C GLY A 52 -8.60 22.21 -2.68
N ALA A 53 -8.85 22.24 -4.00
CA ALA A 53 -10.14 22.60 -4.57
C ALA A 53 -11.08 21.39 -4.74
N GLY A 54 -11.30 20.61 -3.68
CA GLY A 54 -12.16 19.44 -3.69
C GLY A 54 -12.09 18.60 -2.41
N PRO A 55 -12.59 17.35 -2.45
CA PRO A 55 -12.62 16.46 -1.30
C PRO A 55 -11.22 16.27 -0.67
N ALA A 56 -11.21 16.24 0.66
CA ALA A 56 -10.06 15.84 1.44
C ALA A 56 -9.95 14.31 1.50
N ALA A 57 -8.80 13.81 1.95
CA ALA A 57 -8.57 12.39 2.08
C ALA A 57 -9.48 11.73 3.14
N ASP A 58 -10.03 12.50 4.08
CA ASP A 58 -11.02 12.05 5.08
C ASP A 58 -12.45 11.99 4.53
N ASP A 59 -12.74 12.70 3.43
CA ASP A 59 -14.08 12.71 2.81
C ASP A 59 -14.34 11.47 1.93
N ILE A 60 -13.30 10.66 1.69
CA ILE A 60 -13.37 9.45 0.87
C ILE A 60 -13.31 8.24 1.81
N PRO A 61 -14.23 7.26 1.74
CA PRO A 61 -14.15 6.05 2.55
C PRO A 61 -12.86 5.26 2.33
N LYS A 62 -12.38 4.56 3.37
CA LYS A 62 -11.23 3.65 3.26
C LYS A 62 -11.56 2.48 2.35
N ALA A 63 -10.64 2.14 1.43
CA ALA A 63 -10.75 0.96 0.61
C ALA A 63 -10.03 -0.25 1.24
N TYR A 64 -10.49 -1.43 0.91
CA TYR A 64 -10.00 -2.71 1.40
C TYR A 64 -9.90 -3.72 0.26
N THR A 65 -9.06 -4.74 0.42
CA THR A 65 -9.05 -5.86 -0.52
C THR A 65 -10.33 -6.69 -0.34
N PRO A 66 -11.16 -6.83 -1.38
CA PRO A 66 -12.39 -7.62 -1.27
C PRO A 66 -12.04 -9.10 -1.14
N GLY A 67 -12.70 -9.81 -0.23
CA GLY A 67 -12.49 -11.27 -0.07
C GLY A 67 -11.03 -11.62 0.26
N CYS A 68 -10.33 -12.30 -0.66
CA CYS A 68 -8.90 -12.59 -0.55
C CYS A 68 -8.12 -12.06 -1.76
N GLY A 69 -8.70 -11.08 -2.44
CA GLY A 69 -8.12 -10.51 -3.64
C GLY A 69 -9.21 -9.96 -4.55
N TRP A 70 -8.90 -8.86 -5.22
CA TRP A 70 -9.77 -8.37 -6.29
C TRP A 70 -9.71 -9.28 -7.52
N ALA A 71 -10.85 -9.43 -8.20
CA ALA A 71 -10.95 -10.24 -9.42
C ALA A 71 -10.58 -9.46 -10.69
N ARG A 72 -10.68 -8.13 -10.63
CA ARG A 72 -10.34 -7.19 -11.70
C ARG A 72 -9.53 -6.05 -11.12
N TRP A 73 -8.64 -5.49 -11.92
CA TRP A 73 -7.90 -4.29 -11.55
C TRP A 73 -8.84 -3.15 -11.10
N PRO A 74 -8.81 -2.74 -9.82
CA PRO A 74 -9.72 -1.73 -9.29
C PRO A 74 -9.45 -0.34 -9.87
N GLY A 75 -10.47 0.52 -9.95
CA GLY A 75 -10.36 1.95 -10.22
C GLY A 75 -9.57 2.70 -9.14
N PRO A 76 -9.13 3.94 -9.41
CA PRO A 76 -8.39 4.71 -8.43
C PRO A 76 -9.30 5.17 -7.29
N VAL A 77 -8.92 4.88 -6.05
CA VAL A 77 -9.69 5.20 -4.83
C VAL A 77 -9.70 6.70 -4.54
N LEU A 78 -8.58 7.39 -4.78
CA LEU A 78 -8.39 8.81 -4.48
C LEU A 78 -8.57 9.71 -5.71
N ALA A 79 -9.27 9.23 -6.75
CA ALA A 79 -9.39 9.93 -8.03
C ALA A 79 -9.95 11.37 -7.91
N SER A 80 -10.90 11.58 -6.99
CA SER A 80 -11.55 12.88 -6.76
C SER A 80 -10.81 13.76 -5.75
N CYS A 81 -9.86 13.19 -5.00
CA CYS A 81 -9.22 13.87 -3.87
C CYS A 81 -8.33 15.02 -4.34
N ARG A 82 -8.39 16.16 -3.64
CA ARG A 82 -7.64 17.38 -4.00
C ARG A 82 -6.76 17.90 -2.87
N GLU A 83 -6.73 17.26 -1.71
CA GLU A 83 -5.90 17.67 -0.58
C GLU A 83 -4.39 17.64 -0.91
N PRO A 84 -3.66 18.76 -0.71
CA PRO A 84 -2.21 18.81 -0.87
C PRO A 84 -1.50 17.72 -0.07
N LEU A 85 -0.39 17.19 -0.58
CA LEU A 85 0.39 16.18 0.15
C LEU A 85 0.87 16.72 1.49
N SER A 86 0.86 15.87 2.52
CA SER A 86 1.38 16.20 3.84
C SER A 86 2.86 16.61 3.78
N ALA A 87 3.27 17.52 4.67
CA ALA A 87 4.66 17.98 4.74
C ALA A 87 5.66 16.80 4.83
N GLY A 88 6.75 16.88 4.06
CA GLY A 88 7.79 15.85 4.00
C GLY A 88 7.45 14.64 3.10
N ALA A 89 6.21 14.51 2.63
CA ALA A 89 5.86 13.46 1.69
C ALA A 89 6.51 13.69 0.31
N ARG A 90 7.03 12.62 -0.28
CA ARG A 90 7.41 12.62 -1.71
C ARG A 90 6.21 12.23 -2.56
N ASP A 91 6.11 12.80 -3.75
CA ASP A 91 5.09 12.43 -4.73
C ASP A 91 5.50 11.16 -5.49
N LEU A 92 4.99 10.03 -5.03
CA LEU A 92 5.12 8.69 -5.62
C LEU A 92 3.96 8.34 -6.56
N ARG A 93 2.98 9.24 -6.77
CA ARG A 93 1.77 8.94 -7.55
C ARG A 93 2.12 8.48 -8.95
N GLY A 94 1.44 7.44 -9.41
CA GLY A 94 1.61 6.92 -10.76
C GLY A 94 1.38 5.41 -10.83
N LEU A 95 1.49 4.89 -12.04
CA LEU A 95 1.53 3.46 -12.31
C LEU A 95 2.98 3.05 -12.56
N TRP A 96 3.44 2.07 -11.80
CA TRP A 96 4.83 1.63 -11.78
C TRP A 96 4.91 0.19 -12.23
N ARG A 97 5.89 -0.13 -13.07
CA ARG A 97 6.16 -1.48 -13.58
C ARG A 97 7.61 -1.85 -13.32
N SER A 98 7.85 -3.08 -12.83
CA SER A 98 9.19 -3.64 -12.68
C SER A 98 10.02 -3.48 -13.96
N THR A 99 11.29 -3.10 -13.81
CA THR A 99 12.24 -3.08 -14.93
C THR A 99 12.85 -4.46 -15.21
N ASP A 100 12.66 -5.40 -14.29
CA ASP A 100 13.19 -6.76 -14.36
C ASP A 100 12.11 -7.71 -14.91
N PRO A 101 12.25 -8.22 -16.15
CA PRO A 101 11.24 -9.09 -16.75
C PRO A 101 11.11 -10.45 -16.04
N SER A 102 12.12 -10.87 -15.26
CA SER A 102 12.06 -12.10 -14.46
C SER A 102 11.25 -11.95 -13.16
N ARG A 103 11.02 -10.70 -12.74
CA ARG A 103 10.23 -10.34 -11.55
C ARG A 103 9.11 -9.39 -11.95
N PRO A 104 8.09 -9.87 -12.68
CA PRO A 104 6.97 -9.03 -13.11
C PRO A 104 6.21 -8.52 -11.89
N HIS A 105 6.07 -7.20 -11.80
CA HIS A 105 5.33 -6.52 -10.74
C HIS A 105 4.80 -5.20 -11.28
N VAL A 106 3.58 -4.87 -10.89
CA VAL A 106 2.91 -3.62 -11.29
C VAL A 106 2.15 -3.10 -10.08
N GLU A 107 2.43 -1.86 -9.69
CA GLU A 107 1.69 -1.20 -8.63
C GLU A 107 1.22 0.19 -9.06
N ARG A 108 -0.05 0.49 -8.78
CA ARG A 108 -0.56 1.86 -8.80
C ARG A 108 -0.38 2.46 -7.41
N ILE A 109 0.14 3.68 -7.37
CA ILE A 109 0.23 4.51 -6.17
C ILE A 109 -0.64 5.75 -6.35
N GLU A 110 -1.49 6.00 -5.36
CA GLU A 110 -2.32 7.20 -5.23
C GLU A 110 -1.99 7.89 -3.92
N GLN A 111 -1.97 9.22 -3.89
CA GLN A 111 -1.69 10.00 -2.69
C GLN A 111 -2.56 11.25 -2.65
N CYS A 112 -3.01 11.61 -1.45
CA CYS A 112 -3.77 12.82 -1.17
C CYS A 112 -3.69 13.09 0.35
N GLY A 113 -3.33 14.31 0.76
CA GLY A 113 -3.08 14.58 2.19
C GLY A 113 -1.97 13.69 2.75
N ASP A 114 -2.24 13.08 3.90
CA ASP A 114 -1.42 12.03 4.53
C ASP A 114 -1.88 10.61 4.17
N ARG A 115 -2.75 10.43 3.17
CA ARG A 115 -3.29 9.13 2.74
C ARG A 115 -2.61 8.65 1.46
N MET A 116 -2.37 7.35 1.41
CA MET A 116 -1.82 6.68 0.25
C MET A 116 -2.53 5.35 0.01
N VAL A 117 -2.80 5.06 -1.26
CA VAL A 117 -3.39 3.79 -1.70
C VAL A 117 -2.43 3.11 -2.66
N VAL A 118 -2.08 1.86 -2.38
CA VAL A 118 -1.26 1.02 -3.25
C VAL A 118 -2.12 -0.14 -3.76
N THR A 119 -2.38 -0.17 -5.06
CA THR A 119 -3.09 -1.28 -5.70
C THR A 119 -2.11 -2.12 -6.50
N THR A 120 -2.00 -3.41 -6.16
CA THR A 120 -1.03 -4.34 -6.78
C THR A 120 -1.40 -5.78 -6.49
N ALA A 121 -1.06 -6.72 -7.39
CA ALA A 121 -1.03 -8.16 -7.11
C ALA A 121 -2.26 -8.73 -6.34
N GLY A 122 -3.47 -8.29 -6.69
CA GLY A 122 -4.71 -8.71 -6.02
C GLY A 122 -5.09 -7.91 -4.77
N ILE A 123 -4.32 -6.90 -4.37
CA ILE A 123 -4.45 -6.16 -3.10
C ILE A 123 -4.74 -4.67 -3.33
N ILE A 124 -5.44 -4.04 -2.37
CA ILE A 124 -5.59 -2.60 -2.17
C ILE A 124 -5.10 -2.23 -0.76
N HIS A 125 -3.84 -1.80 -0.64
CA HIS A 125 -3.33 -1.25 0.62
C HIS A 125 -3.69 0.22 0.74
N ASP A 126 -4.71 0.52 1.54
CA ASP A 126 -5.12 1.88 1.88
C ASP A 126 -4.67 2.23 3.31
N PHE A 127 -3.93 3.34 3.47
CA PHE A 127 -3.34 3.72 4.75
C PHE A 127 -3.04 5.21 4.86
N ARG A 128 -2.94 5.67 6.11
CA ARG A 128 -2.32 6.96 6.48
C ARG A 128 -0.82 6.81 6.69
N THR A 129 -0.09 7.88 6.42
CA THR A 129 1.37 7.97 6.59
C THR A 129 1.75 8.71 7.88
N ASP A 130 0.90 8.65 8.90
CA ASP A 130 1.05 9.33 10.20
C ASP A 130 1.87 8.52 11.24
N GLY A 131 2.35 7.34 10.86
CA GLY A 131 3.13 6.45 11.72
C GLY A 131 2.32 5.68 12.77
N THR A 132 0.98 5.76 12.73
CA THR A 132 0.12 5.03 13.66
C THR A 132 -0.35 3.70 13.08
N LEU A 133 -0.58 2.71 13.95
CA LEU A 133 -1.16 1.43 13.52
C LEU A 133 -2.67 1.53 13.31
N ALA A 134 -3.35 2.45 14.01
CA ALA A 134 -4.81 2.61 13.94
C ALA A 134 -5.26 3.09 12.56
N ARG A 135 -4.48 3.99 11.94
CA ARG A 135 -4.77 4.52 10.60
C ARG A 135 -3.85 3.98 9.51
N GLY A 136 -2.96 3.05 9.86
CA GLY A 136 -2.04 2.40 8.93
C GLY A 136 -2.71 1.40 7.98
N ALA A 137 -1.90 0.59 7.33
CA ALA A 137 -2.39 -0.49 6.48
C ALA A 137 -3.03 -1.57 7.36
N ASP A 138 -4.25 -1.99 7.03
CA ASP A 138 -4.99 -3.02 7.75
C ASP A 138 -5.86 -3.76 6.74
N ASP A 139 -5.32 -4.84 6.19
CA ASP A 139 -5.86 -5.51 5.00
C ASP A 139 -5.47 -7.00 4.99
N VAL A 140 -5.60 -7.71 3.86
CA VAL A 140 -5.15 -9.10 3.67
C VAL A 140 -4.15 -9.26 2.55
N GLU A 141 -3.32 -10.29 2.66
CA GLU A 141 -2.37 -10.69 1.62
C GLU A 141 -2.77 -12.03 0.96
N PRO A 142 -3.14 -12.04 -0.33
CA PRO A 142 -3.29 -13.24 -1.15
C PRO A 142 -1.98 -14.02 -1.24
N PRO A 143 -2.02 -15.35 -1.46
CA PRO A 143 -3.21 -16.20 -1.58
C PRO A 143 -3.69 -16.73 -0.24
N ARG A 144 -2.99 -16.46 0.87
CA ARG A 144 -3.28 -17.04 2.20
C ARG A 144 -4.33 -16.24 2.97
N CYS A 145 -4.70 -15.06 2.49
CA CYS A 145 -5.70 -14.17 3.10
C CYS A 145 -5.35 -13.80 4.54
N LEU A 146 -4.05 -13.81 4.87
CA LEU A 146 -3.59 -13.46 6.21
C LEU A 146 -3.78 -11.97 6.39
N ARG A 147 -4.38 -11.59 7.53
CA ARG A 147 -4.49 -10.18 7.89
C ARG A 147 -3.10 -9.61 8.08
N ILE A 148 -2.85 -8.48 7.42
CA ILE A 148 -1.65 -7.68 7.59
C ILE A 148 -2.02 -6.41 8.34
N ARG A 149 -1.09 -5.92 9.16
CA ARG A 149 -1.19 -4.58 9.76
C ARG A 149 0.17 -3.92 9.72
N ALA A 150 0.23 -2.67 9.29
CA ALA A 150 1.47 -1.91 9.31
C ALA A 150 1.22 -0.44 9.61
N ALA A 151 2.02 0.13 10.51
CA ALA A 151 2.15 1.57 10.62
C ALA A 151 3.03 2.07 9.47
N VAL A 152 2.62 3.15 8.81
CA VAL A 152 3.35 3.70 7.67
C VAL A 152 3.72 5.14 7.95
N SER A 153 4.96 5.53 7.66
CA SER A 153 5.42 6.90 7.86
C SER A 153 6.53 7.27 6.88
N TRP A 154 6.62 8.56 6.59
CA TRP A 154 7.78 9.13 5.91
C TRP A 154 8.97 9.25 6.86
N ARG A 155 10.15 8.92 6.35
CA ARG A 155 11.43 9.25 7.00
C ARG A 155 11.95 10.59 6.47
N ASP A 156 12.85 11.22 7.21
CA ASP A 156 13.41 12.53 6.85
C ASP A 156 14.18 12.53 5.52
N ASP A 157 14.67 11.35 5.09
CA ASP A 157 15.32 11.14 3.80
C ASP A 157 14.33 10.99 2.62
N GLY A 158 13.03 11.11 2.88
CA GLY A 158 11.98 10.99 1.87
C GLY A 158 11.66 9.56 1.46
N VAL A 159 12.05 8.57 2.28
CA VAL A 159 11.66 7.17 2.08
C VAL A 159 10.43 6.83 2.90
N LEU A 160 9.44 6.23 2.25
CA LEU A 160 8.25 5.69 2.90
C LEU A 160 8.58 4.35 3.55
N ALA A 161 8.31 4.20 4.84
CA ALA A 161 8.66 3.04 5.63
C ALA A 161 7.42 2.36 6.24
N PHE A 162 7.34 1.04 6.12
CA PHE A 162 6.28 0.21 6.69
C PHE A 162 6.83 -0.56 7.88
N ARG A 163 6.17 -0.38 9.03
CA ARG A 163 6.49 -1.03 10.30
C ARG A 163 5.40 -2.05 10.63
N PRO A 164 5.68 -3.37 10.56
CA PRO A 164 4.67 -4.40 10.71
C PRO A 164 4.17 -4.39 12.15
N PHE A 165 2.85 -4.44 12.33
CA PHE A 165 2.18 -4.39 13.64
C PHE A 165 2.63 -3.20 14.53
N GLY A 166 3.18 -2.13 13.95
CA GLY A 166 3.70 -0.97 14.68
C GLY A 166 5.06 -1.20 15.37
N LEU A 167 5.72 -2.33 15.12
CA LEU A 167 7.04 -2.67 15.64
C LEU A 167 8.11 -1.66 15.18
N PRO A 168 9.27 -1.56 15.86
CA PRO A 168 10.29 -0.56 15.52
C PRO A 168 11.03 -0.86 14.21
N TRP A 169 10.92 -2.08 13.67
CA TRP A 169 11.64 -2.49 12.47
C TRP A 169 10.87 -2.15 11.20
N THR A 170 11.57 -1.60 10.21
CA THR A 170 11.01 -1.38 8.88
C THR A 170 11.19 -2.64 8.04
N VAL A 171 10.13 -3.08 7.38
CA VAL A 171 10.14 -4.31 6.56
C VAL A 171 9.93 -4.01 5.08
N VAL A 172 9.07 -3.04 4.75
CA VAL A 172 8.87 -2.59 3.38
C VAL A 172 9.27 -1.12 3.27
N THR A 173 9.98 -0.77 2.20
CA THR A 173 10.27 0.63 1.87
C THR A 173 9.91 0.97 0.44
N ARG A 174 9.59 2.23 0.20
CA ARG A 174 9.44 2.83 -1.13
C ARG A 174 10.18 4.16 -1.17
N ARG A 175 10.95 4.38 -2.23
CA ARG A 175 11.70 5.62 -2.44
C ARG A 175 11.87 5.91 -3.91
N LEU A 176 12.06 7.19 -4.25
CA LEU A 176 12.46 7.59 -5.60
C LEU A 176 13.99 7.66 -5.71
N GLU A 177 14.50 7.14 -6.81
CA GLU A 177 15.85 7.38 -7.31
C GLU A 177 15.74 8.00 -8.71
N GLY A 178 15.84 9.32 -8.78
CA GLY A 178 15.55 10.05 -10.02
C GLY A 178 14.10 9.84 -10.46
N ASP A 179 13.91 9.24 -11.63
CA ASP A 179 12.60 8.92 -12.21
C ASP A 179 12.10 7.51 -11.87
N ARG A 180 12.87 6.73 -11.09
CA ARG A 180 12.56 5.35 -10.74
C ARG A 180 12.01 5.22 -9.34
N LEU A 181 11.02 4.35 -9.18
CA LEU A 181 10.58 3.88 -7.88
C LEU A 181 11.39 2.65 -7.50
N VAL A 182 12.00 2.69 -6.31
CA VAL A 182 12.66 1.53 -5.71
C VAL A 182 11.80 1.02 -4.57
N TRP A 183 11.35 -0.22 -4.70
CA TRP A 183 10.57 -0.95 -3.72
C TRP A 183 11.43 -2.04 -3.09
N THR A 184 11.43 -2.13 -1.77
CA THR A 184 12.14 -3.19 -1.04
C THR A 184 11.15 -3.96 -0.18
N TYR A 185 11.17 -5.28 -0.31
CA TYR A 185 10.36 -6.21 0.47
C TYR A 185 11.27 -7.19 1.22
N PRO A 186 10.88 -7.69 2.41
CA PRO A 186 11.74 -8.54 3.22
C PRO A 186 12.26 -9.77 2.47
N GLY A 187 13.56 -10.03 2.60
CA GLY A 187 14.20 -11.21 1.99
C GLY A 187 14.33 -11.15 0.47
N GLN A 188 14.09 -9.99 -0.15
CA GLN A 188 14.24 -9.79 -1.59
C GLN A 188 15.22 -8.65 -1.90
N GLU A 189 15.94 -8.79 -3.00
CA GLU A 189 16.70 -7.67 -3.57
C GLU A 189 15.76 -6.53 -3.96
N PRO A 190 16.17 -5.26 -3.77
CA PRO A 190 15.39 -4.11 -4.18
C PRO A 190 14.90 -4.25 -5.64
N MET A 191 13.65 -3.86 -5.85
CA MET A 191 13.03 -3.85 -7.16
C MET A 191 12.99 -2.41 -7.67
N THR A 192 13.63 -2.19 -8.81
CA THR A 192 13.54 -0.93 -9.54
C THR A 192 12.35 -0.98 -10.50
N MET A 193 11.58 0.10 -10.53
CA MET A 193 10.37 0.22 -11.34
C MET A 193 10.40 1.49 -12.17
N THR A 194 9.89 1.39 -13.40
CA THR A 194 9.67 2.53 -14.30
C THR A 194 8.22 2.96 -14.23
N ARG A 195 7.97 4.25 -14.39
CA ARG A 195 6.62 4.78 -14.55
C ARG A 195 6.08 4.43 -15.94
N ILE A 196 4.80 4.09 -16.01
CA ILE A 196 4.02 3.87 -17.24
C ILE A 196 2.69 4.63 -17.12
N CYS A 197 1.98 4.86 -18.23
CA CYS A 197 0.76 5.68 -18.22
C CYS A 197 -0.52 4.83 -18.21
N ARG A 198 -0.51 3.62 -18.79
CA ARG A 198 -1.69 2.74 -18.88
C ARG A 198 -1.37 1.30 -18.48
N LEU A 199 -2.36 0.56 -17.99
CA LEU A 199 -2.20 -0.86 -17.62
C LEU A 199 -1.85 -1.77 -18.79
N SER A 200 -2.33 -1.45 -19.99
CA SER A 200 -2.01 -2.20 -21.21
C SER A 200 -0.52 -2.21 -21.51
N GLU A 201 0.21 -1.15 -21.14
CA GLU A 201 1.67 -1.10 -21.26
C GLU A 201 2.34 -2.13 -20.35
N ALA A 202 1.70 -2.50 -19.24
CA ALA A 202 2.17 -3.52 -18.32
C ALA A 202 1.84 -4.96 -18.77
N GLY A 203 1.18 -5.15 -19.91
CA GLY A 203 0.73 -6.47 -20.37
C GLY A 203 -0.42 -7.05 -19.53
N ILE A 204 -1.05 -6.23 -18.69
CA ILE A 204 -2.25 -6.59 -17.92
C ILE A 204 -3.45 -6.30 -18.82
N SER A 205 -4.21 -7.34 -19.17
CA SER A 205 -5.47 -7.17 -19.90
C SER A 205 -6.58 -6.69 -18.96
N PRO A 206 -7.58 -5.92 -19.45
CA PRO A 206 -8.71 -5.43 -18.65
C PRO A 206 -9.56 -6.53 -17.98
#